data_AF-A0A834X9D5-F1
#
_entry.id   AF-A0A834X9D5-F1
#
_cell.length_a   1.000
_cell.length_b   1.000
_cell.length_c   1.000
_cell.angle_alpha   90.00
_cell.angle_beta   90.00
_cell.angle_gamma   90.00
#
_symmetry.space_group_name_H-M   'P 1'
#
loop_
_entity.id
_entity.type
_entity.pdbx_description
1 polymer ?
#
loop_
_entity_poly.entity_id
_entity_poly.type
_entity_poly.pdbx_seq_one_letter_code
_entity_poly.pdbx_strand_id
1 'polypeptide(L)'
;MAMQMQVSTTILHTLKSPSSLSPSVINVALPPPFNPFALKSSSFYGSLNLLLHPHHLHLLSAAPRISMRVASKQAYICRDCGYIYNDRTPFDKLPDNYFCPVCGAPKRRFKAYAPAVTKDANSTEVRKARKAQLKKDEAVGNVLPIAVVVGIVALAGLYFYLNSQY
;
A
#
# COMPACT_ATOMS: atom_id res chain seq x y z
N MET A 1 0.91 -46.78 34.33
CA MET A 1 2.19 -46.46 35.02
C MET A 1 2.72 -45.19 34.37
N ALA A 2 3.00 -44.19 35.19
CA ALA A 2 3.29 -42.82 34.80
C ALA A 2 4.60 -42.68 34.01
N MET A 3 4.65 -41.71 33.10
CA MET A 3 5.91 -41.08 32.68
C MET A 3 5.73 -39.56 32.69
N GLN A 4 6.18 -38.95 33.80
CA GLN A 4 6.71 -37.58 33.84
C GLN A 4 8.11 -37.60 33.24
N MET A 5 8.54 -36.52 32.56
CA MET A 5 9.87 -35.86 32.66
C MET A 5 9.77 -34.52 31.89
N GLN A 6 9.65 -33.39 32.58
CA GLN A 6 10.72 -32.44 32.96
C GLN A 6 11.16 -31.48 31.84
N VAL A 7 10.83 -30.20 32.07
CA VAL A 7 11.24 -29.01 31.30
C VAL A 7 12.59 -28.53 31.84
N SER A 8 13.58 -28.41 30.96
CA SER A 8 14.92 -27.93 31.30
C SER A 8 15.00 -26.40 31.22
N THR A 9 15.30 -25.79 32.36
CA THR A 9 15.78 -24.41 32.54
C THR A 9 17.31 -24.39 32.63
N THR A 10 18.01 -23.54 31.86
CA THR A 10 19.39 -23.10 32.17
C THR A 10 19.68 -21.79 31.40
N ILE A 11 19.58 -20.64 32.07
CA ILE A 11 20.65 -19.82 32.67
C ILE A 11 21.56 -19.15 31.62
N LEU A 12 21.43 -17.82 31.53
CA LEU A 12 22.22 -16.93 30.70
C LEU A 12 23.52 -16.55 31.44
N HIS A 13 24.66 -16.79 30.80
CA HIS A 13 25.98 -16.56 31.37
C HIS A 13 26.43 -15.09 31.28
N THR A 14 27.20 -14.75 32.31
CA THR A 14 27.79 -13.47 32.72
C THR A 14 28.86 -12.88 31.79
N LEU A 15 28.82 -11.54 31.72
CA LEU A 15 29.86 -10.52 31.47
C LEU A 15 31.34 -10.95 31.40
N LYS A 16 32.09 -10.39 30.42
CA LYS A 16 33.42 -9.79 30.65
C LYS A 16 33.84 -8.81 29.56
N SER A 17 34.22 -7.59 29.97
CA SER A 17 34.91 -6.54 29.21
C SER A 17 36.40 -6.52 29.60
N PRO A 18 37.27 -5.83 28.84
CA PRO A 18 38.08 -4.78 29.48
C PRO A 18 38.26 -3.48 28.65
N SER A 19 38.13 -2.35 29.34
CA SER A 19 39.00 -1.15 29.50
C SER A 19 40.03 -0.81 28.39
N SER A 20 40.42 0.42 28.04
CA SER A 20 40.44 1.78 28.65
C SER A 20 40.93 2.77 27.57
N LEU A 21 40.51 4.04 27.50
CA LEU A 21 41.22 5.20 28.07
C LEU A 21 40.46 6.51 27.72
N SER A 22 40.35 7.38 28.73
CA SER A 22 39.88 8.78 28.72
C SER A 22 40.93 9.74 28.10
N PRO A 23 40.69 11.08 27.88
CA PRO A 23 40.05 12.00 28.85
C PRO A 23 39.21 13.19 28.33
N SER A 24 38.53 13.82 29.31
CA SER A 24 38.17 15.27 29.45
C SER A 24 37.22 15.89 28.41
N VAL A 25 36.09 16.51 28.76
CA VAL A 25 35.93 17.70 29.62
C VAL A 25 34.49 17.77 30.17
N ILE A 26 34.39 18.30 31.38
CA ILE A 26 33.21 18.51 32.24
C ILE A 26 32.32 19.62 31.65
N ASN A 27 30.98 19.47 31.73
CA ASN A 27 30.09 20.49 32.31
C ASN A 27 28.64 20.01 32.38
N VAL A 28 28.15 20.02 33.62
CA VAL A 28 26.78 19.74 34.05
C VAL A 28 25.84 20.82 33.50
N ALA A 29 24.76 20.43 32.83
CA ALA A 29 23.60 21.28 32.57
C ALA A 29 22.33 20.44 32.62
N LEU A 30 21.42 20.78 33.54
CA LEU A 30 20.12 20.15 33.72
C LEU A 30 19.25 20.29 32.46
N PRO A 31 18.36 19.33 32.15
CA PRO A 31 17.35 19.52 31.11
C PRO A 31 16.26 20.51 31.60
N PRO A 32 15.82 21.47 30.77
CA PRO A 32 14.70 22.35 31.09
C PRO A 32 13.36 21.60 31.00
N PRO A 33 12.32 22.03 31.75
CA PRO A 33 11.05 21.33 31.81
C PRO A 33 10.25 21.47 30.51
N PHE A 34 9.72 20.35 30.03
CA PHE A 34 8.72 20.31 28.96
C PHE A 34 7.38 20.86 29.48
N ASN A 35 6.96 22.02 29.00
CA ASN A 35 5.62 22.56 29.23
C ASN A 35 4.73 22.31 27.99
N PRO A 36 3.69 21.46 28.08
CA PRO A 36 2.88 21.02 26.93
C PRO A 36 1.71 21.96 26.55
N PHE A 37 1.71 23.22 27.01
CA PHE A 37 0.63 24.17 26.72
C PHE A 37 1.16 25.54 26.27
N ALA A 38 1.47 25.66 24.97
CA ALA A 38 1.65 26.95 24.31
C ALA A 38 1.05 26.89 22.90
N LEU A 39 -0.24 26.56 22.84
CA LEU A 39 -1.08 26.78 21.67
C LEU A 39 -1.64 28.21 21.74
N LYS A 40 -1.58 28.89 20.59
CA LYS A 40 -2.19 30.19 20.22
C LYS A 40 -1.26 31.39 20.27
N SER A 41 -0.81 31.77 19.08
CA SER A 41 -1.11 33.12 18.59
C SER A 41 -0.99 33.14 17.07
N SER A 42 -2.10 33.47 16.43
CA SER A 42 -2.19 33.99 15.07
C SER A 42 -1.22 35.15 14.87
N SER A 43 -0.39 35.07 13.85
CA SER A 43 0.26 36.25 13.26
C SER A 43 0.48 35.99 11.79
N PHE A 44 -0.53 36.39 11.02
CA PHE A 44 -0.37 36.77 9.63
C PHE A 44 0.66 37.90 9.57
N TYR A 45 1.85 37.61 9.05
CA TYR A 45 2.73 38.64 8.48
C TYR A 45 2.74 38.47 6.98
N GLY A 46 1.97 39.35 6.33
CA GLY A 46 2.04 39.55 4.89
C GLY A 46 3.29 40.32 4.49
N SER A 47 3.62 40.15 3.22
CA SER A 47 4.55 40.92 2.37
C SER A 47 6.05 40.73 2.63
N LEU A 48 6.78 40.23 1.62
CA LEU A 48 7.29 41.08 0.55
C LEU A 48 7.72 40.26 -0.68
N ASN A 49 7.51 40.88 -1.83
CA ASN A 49 7.66 40.37 -3.20
C ASN A 49 9.01 39.71 -3.50
N LEU A 50 8.99 38.43 -3.85
CA LEU A 50 10.06 37.78 -4.59
C LEU A 50 9.62 37.68 -6.05
N LEU A 51 10.23 38.55 -6.86
CA LEU A 51 10.18 38.67 -8.32
C LEU A 51 9.63 37.42 -9.03
N LEU A 52 8.38 37.50 -9.48
CA LEU A 52 7.82 36.59 -10.48
C LEU A 52 8.63 36.74 -11.77
N HIS A 53 9.45 35.73 -12.07
CA HIS A 53 9.92 35.47 -13.42
C HIS A 53 8.72 34.98 -14.25
N PRO A 54 8.28 35.70 -15.29
CA PRO A 54 7.34 35.16 -16.25
C PRO A 54 8.12 34.26 -17.22
N HIS A 55 7.49 33.17 -17.66
CA HIS A 55 8.00 32.14 -18.58
C HIS A 55 8.67 30.92 -17.95
N HIS A 56 7.84 29.99 -17.47
CA HIS A 56 7.95 28.60 -17.89
C HIS A 56 6.55 28.00 -18.04
N LEU A 57 5.83 28.43 -19.08
CA LEU A 57 4.95 27.50 -19.77
C LEU A 57 5.87 26.44 -20.39
N HIS A 58 5.77 25.20 -19.93
CA HIS A 58 5.96 23.94 -20.66
C HIS A 58 6.24 22.82 -19.65
N LEU A 59 5.17 22.20 -19.13
CA LEU A 59 4.96 20.75 -19.21
C LEU A 59 3.65 20.44 -18.47
N LEU A 60 2.55 20.34 -19.22
CA LEU A 60 1.64 19.24 -18.93
C LEU A 60 2.52 17.99 -19.07
N SER A 61 3.01 17.46 -17.95
CA SER A 61 3.55 16.11 -17.88
C SER A 61 2.37 15.16 -18.07
N ALA A 62 1.90 15.08 -19.32
CA ALA A 62 1.22 13.89 -19.77
C ALA A 62 2.23 12.78 -19.50
N ALA A 63 1.92 11.94 -18.51
CA ALA A 63 2.70 10.77 -18.17
C ALA A 63 3.16 10.13 -19.48
N PRO A 64 4.48 9.87 -19.65
CA PRO A 64 4.99 9.43 -20.93
C PRO A 64 4.18 8.20 -21.33
N ARG A 65 3.44 8.32 -22.44
CA ARG A 65 2.74 7.17 -23.01
C ARG A 65 3.82 6.35 -23.68
N ILE A 66 4.58 5.63 -22.86
CA ILE A 66 5.48 4.57 -23.28
C ILE A 66 4.55 3.48 -23.83
N SER A 67 4.08 3.67 -25.06
CA SER A 67 3.49 2.62 -25.85
C SER A 67 4.65 1.73 -26.27
N MET A 68 5.09 0.90 -25.34
CA MET A 68 6.10 -0.10 -25.61
C MET A 68 5.42 -1.10 -26.56
N ARG A 69 5.71 -0.99 -27.86
CA ARG A 69 5.31 -2.01 -28.83
C ARG A 69 6.07 -3.28 -28.47
N VAL A 70 5.44 -4.11 -27.67
CA VAL A 70 5.96 -5.42 -27.29
C VAL A 70 6.03 -6.26 -28.56
N ALA A 71 7.25 -6.47 -29.05
CA ALA A 71 7.46 -7.13 -30.33
C ALA A 71 7.40 -8.67 -30.22
N SER A 72 7.48 -9.20 -29.00
CA SER A 72 7.37 -10.63 -28.67
C SER A 72 6.38 -10.88 -27.53
N LYS A 73 5.76 -12.07 -27.50
CA LYS A 73 4.71 -12.41 -26.52
C LYS A 73 5.13 -12.30 -25.05
N GLN A 74 6.43 -12.36 -24.75
CA GLN A 74 6.97 -12.37 -23.40
C GLN A 74 8.23 -11.51 -23.31
N ALA A 75 8.21 -10.50 -22.44
CA ALA A 75 9.40 -9.70 -22.12
C ALA A 75 10.25 -10.40 -21.06
N TYR A 76 11.57 -10.15 -21.08
CA TYR A 76 12.53 -10.66 -20.10
C TYR A 76 13.29 -9.51 -19.46
N ILE A 77 13.55 -9.56 -18.15
CA ILE A 77 14.27 -8.53 -17.40
C ILE A 77 15.62 -9.06 -16.90
N CYS A 78 16.67 -8.29 -17.10
CA CYS A 78 17.99 -8.55 -16.52
C CYS A 78 17.97 -8.25 -15.02
N ARG A 79 18.34 -9.24 -14.18
CA ARG A 79 18.38 -9.06 -12.73
C ARG A 79 19.48 -8.13 -12.22
N ASP A 80 20.50 -7.88 -13.04
CA ASP A 80 21.68 -7.12 -12.63
C ASP A 80 21.52 -5.61 -12.83
N CYS A 81 20.87 -5.20 -13.92
CA CYS A 81 20.72 -3.79 -14.28
C CYS A 81 19.29 -3.34 -14.58
N GLY A 82 18.32 -4.26 -14.62
CA GLY A 82 16.92 -3.93 -14.92
C GLY A 82 16.60 -3.73 -16.41
N TYR A 83 17.53 -4.03 -17.33
CA TYR A 83 17.26 -3.98 -18.77
C TYR A 83 16.11 -4.94 -19.16
N ILE A 84 15.12 -4.44 -19.91
CA ILE A 84 13.97 -5.22 -20.39
C ILE A 84 14.19 -5.55 -21.87
N TYR A 85 14.30 -6.85 -22.16
CA TYR A 85 14.32 -7.41 -23.51
C TYR A 85 12.90 -7.58 -24.04
N ASN A 86 12.59 -6.90 -25.14
CA ASN A 86 11.27 -6.88 -25.79
C ASN A 86 11.33 -6.94 -27.32
N ASP A 87 12.40 -7.53 -27.86
CA ASP A 87 12.63 -7.66 -29.31
C ASP A 87 11.67 -8.65 -29.99
N ARG A 88 11.64 -8.65 -31.33
CA ARG A 88 10.80 -9.56 -32.14
C ARG A 88 11.20 -11.02 -31.97
N THR A 89 12.49 -11.28 -31.78
CA THR A 89 13.02 -12.62 -31.55
C THR A 89 12.65 -13.08 -30.14
N PRO A 90 12.03 -14.25 -29.98
CA PRO A 90 11.75 -14.77 -28.65
C PRO A 90 13.06 -15.11 -27.93
N PHE A 91 13.11 -14.85 -26.62
CA PHE A 91 14.29 -15.04 -25.78
C PHE A 91 14.78 -16.50 -25.75
N ASP A 92 13.88 -17.47 -25.93
CA ASP A 92 14.20 -18.89 -25.92
C ASP A 92 15.05 -19.31 -27.14
N LYS A 93 14.90 -18.59 -28.26
CA LYS A 93 15.67 -18.81 -29.50
C LYS A 93 16.99 -18.05 -29.53
N LEU A 94 17.26 -17.23 -28.52
CA LEU A 94 18.51 -16.48 -28.44
C LEU A 94 19.67 -17.44 -28.11
N PRO A 95 20.85 -17.27 -28.72
CA PRO A 95 22.01 -18.08 -28.38
C PRO A 95 22.39 -17.91 -26.90
N ASP A 96 23.00 -18.92 -26.30
CA ASP A 96 23.42 -18.87 -24.90
C ASP A 96 24.57 -17.88 -24.64
N ASN A 97 25.27 -17.48 -25.71
CA ASN A 97 26.28 -16.42 -25.72
C ASN A 97 25.68 -15.01 -25.75
N TYR A 98 24.36 -14.86 -25.54
CA TYR A 98 23.75 -13.55 -25.42
C TYR A 98 24.13 -12.88 -24.09
N PHE A 99 24.57 -11.63 -24.19
CA PHE A 99 24.93 -10.78 -23.07
C PHE A 99 24.01 -9.56 -23.01
N CYS A 100 23.69 -9.12 -21.78
CA CYS A 100 22.91 -7.92 -21.57
C CYS A 100 23.67 -6.69 -22.13
N PRO A 101 23.05 -5.89 -23.01
CA PRO A 101 23.73 -4.75 -23.64
C PRO A 101 24.08 -3.62 -22.65
N VAL A 102 23.46 -3.62 -21.47
CA VAL A 102 23.67 -2.58 -20.45
C VAL A 102 24.78 -2.95 -19.46
N CYS A 103 24.88 -4.23 -19.07
CA CYS A 103 25.78 -4.65 -17.98
C CYS A 103 26.65 -5.88 -18.29
N GLY A 104 26.54 -6.47 -19.48
CA GLY A 104 27.30 -7.66 -19.85
C GLY A 104 26.91 -8.94 -19.08
N ALA A 105 25.80 -8.93 -18.34
CA ALA A 105 25.32 -10.14 -17.66
C ALA A 105 24.94 -11.24 -18.66
N PRO A 106 25.29 -12.52 -18.40
CA PRO A 106 24.94 -13.62 -19.30
C PRO A 106 23.43 -13.91 -19.30
N LYS A 107 22.93 -14.53 -20.38
CA LYS A 107 21.52 -14.92 -20.58
C LYS A 107 20.85 -15.55 -19.36
N ARG A 108 21.57 -16.39 -18.59
CA ARG A 108 21.08 -17.03 -17.34
C ARG A 108 20.62 -16.07 -16.23
N ARG A 109 21.02 -14.80 -16.27
CA ARG A 109 20.64 -13.77 -15.29
C ARG A 109 19.31 -13.09 -15.64
N PHE A 110 18.77 -13.34 -16.83
CA PHE A 110 17.46 -12.83 -17.21
C PHE A 110 16.35 -13.68 -16.59
N LYS A 111 15.24 -13.02 -16.26
CA LYS A 111 14.00 -13.67 -15.82
C LYS A 111 12.83 -13.18 -16.66
N ALA A 112 11.79 -13.99 -16.78
CA ALA A 112 10.54 -13.54 -17.39
C ALA A 112 10.03 -12.28 -16.65
N TYR A 113 9.80 -11.21 -17.40
CA TYR A 113 9.25 -9.97 -16.86
C TYR A 113 7.73 -10.14 -16.70
N ALA A 114 7.29 -10.27 -15.46
CA ALA A 114 5.89 -10.10 -15.09
C ALA A 114 5.67 -8.63 -14.76
N PRO A 115 4.85 -7.87 -15.50
CA PRO A 115 4.54 -6.51 -15.13
C PRO A 115 3.85 -6.51 -13.76
N ALA A 116 4.48 -5.89 -12.77
CA ALA A 116 3.96 -5.82 -11.40
C ALA A 116 2.63 -5.04 -11.31
N VAL A 117 2.31 -4.27 -12.34
CA VAL A 117 1.09 -3.47 -12.44
C VAL A 117 0.47 -3.77 -13.80
N THR A 118 -0.46 -4.72 -13.82
CA THR A 118 -1.38 -4.82 -14.97
C THR A 118 -2.18 -3.51 -15.03
N LYS A 119 -2.62 -3.12 -16.22
CA LYS A 119 -3.36 -1.88 -16.46
C LYS A 119 -4.56 -1.71 -15.51
N ASP A 120 -5.07 -2.80 -14.96
CA ASP A 120 -6.26 -2.86 -14.10
C ASP A 120 -5.96 -3.08 -12.61
N ALA A 121 -4.68 -3.19 -12.20
CA ALA A 121 -4.31 -3.42 -10.80
C ALA A 121 -4.81 -2.30 -9.86
N ASN A 122 -5.11 -1.13 -10.40
CA ASN A 122 -5.69 0.01 -9.68
C ASN A 122 -6.99 0.51 -10.31
N SER A 123 -7.79 -0.36 -10.95
CA SER A 123 -9.00 0.10 -11.64
C SER A 123 -10.01 0.72 -10.66
N THR A 124 -10.60 1.85 -11.07
CA THR A 124 -11.65 2.51 -10.29
C THR A 124 -12.97 1.75 -10.37
N GLU A 125 -13.12 0.89 -11.38
CA GLU A 125 -14.30 0.08 -11.63
C GLU A 125 -14.53 -0.94 -10.53
N VAL A 126 -13.50 -1.68 -10.12
CA VAL A 126 -13.60 -2.65 -9.00
C VAL A 126 -14.02 -1.94 -7.70
N ARG A 127 -13.50 -0.73 -7.45
CA ARG A 127 -13.88 0.05 -6.27
C ARG A 127 -15.32 0.55 -6.34
N LYS A 128 -15.75 1.04 -7.51
CA LYS A 128 -17.12 1.48 -7.74
C LYS A 128 -18.10 0.32 -7.61
N ALA A 129 -17.78 -0.84 -8.18
CA ALA A 129 -18.58 -2.06 -8.07
C ALA A 129 -18.75 -2.49 -6.60
N ARG A 130 -17.65 -2.55 -5.84
CA ARG A 130 -17.70 -2.87 -4.39
C ARG A 130 -18.58 -1.87 -3.63
N LYS A 131 -18.43 -0.56 -3.87
CA LYS A 131 -19.25 0.47 -3.23
C LYS A 131 -20.74 0.35 -3.61
N ALA A 132 -21.04 0.05 -4.87
CA ALA A 132 -22.40 -0.14 -5.34
C ALA A 132 -23.05 -1.36 -4.70
N GLN A 133 -22.30 -2.44 -4.50
CA GLN A 133 -22.77 -3.64 -3.82
C GLN A 133 -23.09 -3.36 -2.35
N LEU A 134 -22.15 -2.74 -1.62
CA LEU A 134 -22.37 -2.35 -0.21
C LEU A 134 -23.60 -1.44 -0.04
N LYS A 135 -23.81 -0.48 -0.95
CA LYS A 135 -24.98 0.40 -0.91
C LYS A 135 -26.31 -0.35 -1.15
N LYS A 136 -26.30 -1.39 -1.99
CA LYS A 136 -27.48 -2.24 -2.21
C LYS A 136 -27.77 -3.08 -0.96
N ASP A 137 -26.74 -3.68 -0.37
CA ASP A 137 -26.89 -4.52 0.81
C ASP A 137 -27.35 -3.69 2.03
N GLU A 138 -26.88 -2.45 2.16
CA GLU A 138 -27.37 -1.48 3.15
C GLU A 138 -28.84 -1.10 2.91
N ALA A 139 -29.22 -0.83 1.66
CA ALA A 139 -30.60 -0.51 1.31
C ALA A 139 -31.53 -1.69 1.61
N VAL A 140 -31.13 -2.92 1.27
CA VAL A 140 -31.89 -4.13 1.58
C VAL A 140 -31.97 -4.35 3.09
N GLY A 141 -30.87 -4.18 3.82
CA GLY A 141 -30.82 -4.34 5.28
C GLY A 141 -31.73 -3.35 6.02
N ASN A 142 -31.90 -2.14 5.51
CA ASN A 142 -32.79 -1.14 6.10
C ASN A 142 -34.27 -1.35 5.71
N VAL A 143 -34.55 -1.73 4.47
CA VAL A 143 -35.94 -1.86 3.97
C VAL A 143 -36.61 -3.16 4.43
N LEU A 144 -35.85 -4.27 4.48
CA LEU A 144 -36.39 -5.58 4.84
C LEU A 144 -37.08 -5.62 6.22
N PRO A 145 -36.49 -5.12 7.33
CA PRO A 145 -37.17 -5.14 8.63
C PRO A 145 -38.39 -4.22 8.67
N ILE A 146 -38.34 -3.07 8.00
CA ILE A 146 -39.48 -2.14 7.92
C ILE A 146 -40.66 -2.83 7.21
N ALA A 147 -40.39 -3.48 6.08
CA ALA A 147 -41.42 -4.20 5.33
C ALA A 147 -42.05 -5.34 6.16
N VAL A 148 -41.23 -6.08 6.93
CA VAL A 148 -41.72 -7.14 7.83
C VAL A 148 -42.63 -6.56 8.92
N VAL A 149 -42.24 -5.47 9.57
CA VAL A 149 -43.05 -4.83 10.62
C VAL A 149 -44.37 -4.32 10.06
N VAL A 150 -44.34 -3.62 8.91
CA VAL A 150 -45.56 -3.11 8.27
C VAL A 150 -46.49 -4.27 7.89
N GLY A 151 -45.95 -5.37 7.37
CA GLY A 151 -46.71 -6.59 7.08
C GLY A 151 -47.40 -7.17 8.31
N ILE A 152 -46.70 -7.28 9.44
CA ILE A 152 -47.26 -7.78 10.70
C ILE A 152 -48.38 -6.87 11.21
N VAL A 153 -48.18 -5.55 11.20
CA VAL A 153 -49.20 -4.59 11.66
C VAL A 153 -50.46 -4.65 10.81
N ALA A 154 -50.31 -4.75 9.47
CA ALA A 154 -51.44 -4.89 8.57
C ALA A 154 -52.23 -6.18 8.82
N LEU A 155 -51.53 -7.31 9.01
CA LEU A 155 -52.16 -8.59 9.32
C LEU A 155 -52.88 -8.57 10.69
N ALA A 156 -52.27 -7.98 11.71
CA ALA A 156 -52.88 -7.85 13.03
C ALA A 156 -54.14 -6.95 12.99
N GLY A 157 -54.07 -5.83 12.27
CA GLY A 157 -55.21 -4.95 12.05
C GLY A 157 -56.35 -5.64 11.30
N LEU A 158 -56.03 -6.42 10.25
CA LEU A 158 -57.02 -7.20 9.51
C LEU A 158 -57.65 -8.28 10.39
N TYR A 159 -56.85 -8.99 11.20
CA TYR A 159 -57.35 -10.00 12.13
C TYR A 159 -58.32 -9.38 13.14
N PHE A 160 -57.95 -8.26 13.77
CA PHE A 160 -58.81 -7.58 14.73
C PHE A 160 -60.10 -7.07 14.09
N TYR A 161 -60.01 -6.52 12.87
CA TYR A 161 -61.18 -6.09 12.11
C TYR A 161 -62.15 -7.24 11.85
N LEU A 162 -61.66 -8.38 11.35
CA LEU A 162 -62.49 -9.56 11.10
C LEU A 162 -63.08 -10.11 12.41
N ASN A 163 -62.30 -10.17 13.49
CA ASN A 163 -62.77 -10.64 14.80
C ASN A 163 -63.75 -9.66 15.49
N SER A 164 -63.86 -8.42 15.03
CA SER A 164 -64.84 -7.45 15.54
C SER A 164 -66.18 -7.48 14.81
N GLN A 165 -66.21 -8.05 13.59
CA GLN A 165 -67.39 -8.09 12.72
C GLN A 165 -68.17 -9.40 12.82
N TYR A 166 -67.56 -10.47 13.36
CA TYR A 166 -68.16 -11.77 13.61
C TYR A 166 -68.13 -12.08 15.10
#